data_AF-A0AAV2S2I4-F1
#
_entry.id   AF-A0AAV2S2I4-F1
#
_cell.length_a   1.000
_cell.length_b   1.000
_cell.length_c   1.000
_cell.angle_alpha   90.00
_cell.angle_beta   90.00
_cell.angle_gamma   90.00
#
_symmetry.space_group_name_H-M   'P 1'
#
loop_
_entity.id
_entity.type
_entity.pdbx_description
1 polymer ?
#
loop_
_entity_poly.entity_id
_entity_poly.type
_entity_poly.pdbx_seq_one_letter_code
_entity_poly.pdbx_strand_id
1 'polypeptide(L)'
;YVSLEEYSYSRWPPYVTAGAYILSQRSLKLLYVSSLYTFNFRFDDIFLGMAAQKAELSLLHSNEFYFSRKPYSIENYKWVIACHEWGDPDELHSMWTEQLAHGYA
;
A
#
# COMPACT_ATOMS: atom_id res chain seq x y z
N TYR A 1 -4.94 6.93 19.56
CA TYR A 1 -4.26 8.11 20.13
C TYR A 1 -2.76 7.85 20.14
N VAL A 2 -1.97 8.85 19.77
CA VAL A 2 -0.50 8.81 19.75
C VAL A 2 -0.05 10.08 20.49
N SER A 3 0.80 9.93 21.49
CA SER A 3 1.24 11.07 22.30
C SER A 3 2.37 11.83 21.61
N LEU A 4 2.61 13.08 21.99
CA LEU A 4 3.71 13.87 21.43
C LEU A 4 5.08 13.37 21.88
N GLU A 5 5.14 12.63 22.99
CA GLU A 5 6.34 11.91 23.43
C GLU A 5 6.67 10.74 22.48
N GLU A 6 5.65 10.05 21.95
CA GLU A 6 5.85 8.98 20.97
C GLU A 6 6.11 9.54 19.57
N TYR A 7 5.38 10.60 19.18
CA TYR A 7 5.52 11.25 17.88
C TYR A 7 5.33 12.77 18.01
N SER A 8 6.44 13.51 17.97
CA SER A 8 6.47 14.95 18.27
C SER A 8 5.94 15.86 17.17
N TYR A 9 5.57 15.32 16.01
CA TYR A 9 5.07 16.10 14.88
C TYR A 9 3.54 16.13 14.86
N SER A 10 2.98 17.21 14.30
CA SER A 10 1.54 17.41 14.22
C SER A 10 0.86 16.66 13.06
N ARG A 11 1.63 16.05 12.14
CA ARG A 11 1.15 15.33 10.97
C ARG A 11 2.07 14.17 10.64
N TRP A 12 1.49 13.07 10.18
CA TRP A 12 2.23 11.97 9.57
C TRP A 12 2.90 12.41 8.26
N PRO A 13 4.04 11.78 7.87
CA PRO A 13 4.54 11.92 6.50
C PRO A 13 3.53 11.33 5.52
N PRO A 14 3.61 11.63 4.21
CA PRO A 14 2.85 10.86 3.24
C PRO A 14 3.20 9.37 3.37
N TYR A 15 2.17 8.54 3.44
CA TYR A 15 2.30 7.10 3.70
C TYR A 15 1.36 6.32 2.80
N VAL A 16 1.66 5.03 2.63
CA VAL A 16 0.79 4.10 1.91
C VAL A 16 -0.31 3.68 2.86
N THR A 17 -1.57 3.90 2.52
CA THR A 17 -2.67 3.34 3.31
C THR A 17 -2.62 1.80 3.24
N ALA A 18 -2.69 1.13 4.39
CA ALA A 18 -2.60 -0.33 4.53
C ALA A 18 -3.20 -1.12 3.35
N GLY A 19 -2.48 -2.16 2.90
CA GLY A 19 -2.93 -3.04 1.82
C GLY A 19 -1.81 -3.39 0.84
N ALA A 20 -1.46 -2.47 -0.06
CA ALA A 20 -0.48 -2.73 -1.11
C ALA A 20 0.25 -1.46 -1.58
N TYR A 21 1.49 -1.66 -2.04
CA TYR A 21 2.29 -0.65 -2.74
C TYR A 21 3.25 -1.35 -3.72
N ILE A 22 3.78 -0.59 -4.68
CA ILE A 22 4.75 -1.07 -5.65
C ILE A 22 6.02 -0.24 -5.53
N LEU A 23 7.18 -0.90 -5.56
CA LEU A 23 8.49 -0.25 -5.52
C LEU A 23 9.37 -0.78 -6.65
N SER A 24 10.26 0.09 -7.14
CA SER A 24 11.43 -0.39 -7.88
C SER A 24 12.41 -1.10 -6.94
N GLN A 25 13.26 -1.98 -7.48
CA GLN A 25 14.33 -2.61 -6.69
C GLN A 25 15.26 -1.58 -6.03
N ARG A 26 15.53 -0.45 -6.69
CA ARG A 26 16.32 0.64 -6.13
C ARG A 26 15.63 1.26 -4.91
N SER A 27 14.34 1.58 -5.05
CA SER A 27 13.54 2.15 -3.96
C SER A 27 13.46 1.19 -2.78
N LEU A 28 13.31 -0.12 -3.03
CA LEU A 28 13.30 -1.15 -1.99
C LEU A 28 14.62 -1.17 -1.19
N LYS A 29 15.77 -1.13 -1.86
CA LYS A 29 17.08 -1.12 -1.18
C LYS A 29 17.27 0.14 -0.32
N LEU A 30 16.90 1.31 -0.85
CA LEU A 30 16.96 2.57 -0.11
C LEU A 30 16.03 2.55 1.10
N LEU A 31 14.80 2.06 0.91
CA LEU A 31 13.82 1.94 2.00
C LEU A 31 14.31 1.00 3.10
N TYR A 32 14.89 -0.15 2.73
CA TYR A 32 15.49 -1.08 3.68
C TYR A 32 16.60 -0.42 4.51
N VAL A 33 17.59 0.20 3.86
CA VAL A 33 18.68 0.90 4.58
C VAL A 33 18.12 1.99 5.48
N SER A 34 17.22 2.83 5.00
CA SER A 34 16.61 3.90 5.80
C SER A 34 15.80 3.36 6.97
N SER A 35 15.10 2.22 6.82
CA SER A 35 14.34 1.60 7.90
C SER A 35 15.21 1.20 9.09
N LEU A 36 16.47 0.80 8.87
CA LEU A 36 17.42 0.46 9.94
C LEU A 36 17.78 1.67 10.82
N TYR A 37 17.61 2.88 10.29
CA TYR A 37 17.88 4.13 11.00
C TYR A 37 16.59 4.90 11.35
N THR A 38 15.41 4.34 11.10
CA THR A 38 14.12 4.95 11.44
C THR A 38 13.67 4.41 12.79
N PHE A 39 13.18 5.31 13.66
CA PHE A 39 12.65 4.89 14.95
C PHE A 39 11.46 3.95 14.76
N ASN A 40 11.47 2.82 15.46
CA ASN A 40 10.38 1.87 15.40
C ASN A 40 9.08 2.53 15.85
N PHE A 41 8.02 2.32 15.09
CA PHE A 41 6.76 2.99 15.33
C PHE A 41 5.61 2.00 15.23
N ARG A 42 4.58 2.20 16.04
CA ARG A 42 3.54 1.20 16.27
C ARG A 42 2.63 0.93 15.06
N PHE A 43 2.59 1.85 14.10
CA PHE A 43 1.88 1.70 12.84
C PHE A 43 2.91 1.48 11.74
N ASP A 44 2.83 0.32 11.09
CA ASP A 44 3.78 -0.13 10.08
C ASP A 44 3.71 0.71 8.80
N ASP A 45 2.51 1.07 8.37
CA ASP A 45 2.27 1.96 7.24
C ASP A 45 2.88 3.37 7.45
N ILE A 46 2.71 3.93 8.64
CA ILE A 46 3.38 5.17 9.05
C ILE A 46 4.89 4.99 9.12
N PHE A 47 5.38 3.89 9.73
CA PHE A 47 6.81 3.60 9.82
C PHE A 47 7.44 3.57 8.42
N LEU A 48 6.77 2.93 7.45
CA LEU A 48 7.19 2.93 6.06
C LEU A 48 7.20 4.33 5.46
N GLY A 49 6.18 5.16 5.75
CA GLY A 49 6.16 6.58 5.35
C GLY A 49 7.35 7.38 5.91
N MET A 50 7.71 7.17 7.18
CA MET A 50 8.88 7.80 7.80
C MET A 50 10.19 7.33 7.17
N ALA A 51 10.33 6.02 6.94
CA ALA A 51 11.51 5.46 6.28
C ALA A 51 11.64 5.94 4.83
N ALA A 52 10.53 6.06 4.10
CA ALA A 52 10.50 6.58 2.73
C ALA A 52 10.86 8.08 2.67
N GLN A 53 10.34 8.88 3.61
CA GLN A 53 10.72 10.29 3.74
C GLN A 53 12.22 10.43 4.04
N LYS A 54 12.76 9.61 4.95
CA LYS A 54 14.19 9.59 5.29
C LYS A 54 15.08 9.14 4.12
N ALA A 55 14.58 8.24 3.28
CA ALA A 55 15.22 7.80 2.06
C ALA A 55 15.07 8.78 0.87
N GLU A 56 14.37 9.90 1.07
CA GLU A 56 14.05 10.89 0.02
C GLU A 56 13.37 10.26 -1.21
N LEU A 57 12.50 9.26 -0.98
CA LEU A 57 11.77 8.61 -2.07
C LEU A 57 10.63 9.49 -2.59
N SER A 58 10.51 9.58 -3.91
CA SER A 58 9.34 10.19 -4.54
C SER A 58 8.14 9.25 -4.46
N LEU A 59 7.09 9.70 -3.79
CA LEU A 59 5.84 8.95 -3.62
C LEU A 59 4.84 9.39 -4.70
N LEU A 60 4.23 8.41 -5.35
CA LEU A 60 3.24 8.63 -6.40
C LEU A 60 1.93 7.95 -6.01
N HIS A 61 0.82 8.68 -6.19
CA HIS A 61 -0.52 8.13 -5.98
C HIS A 61 -1.03 7.51 -7.29
N SER A 62 -1.72 6.37 -7.17
CA SER A 62 -2.48 5.74 -8.25
C SER A 62 -3.92 5.52 -7.77
N ASN A 63 -4.89 5.90 -8.61
CA ASN A 63 -6.31 5.71 -8.34
C ASN A 63 -6.73 4.23 -8.46
N GLU A 64 -5.84 3.35 -8.91
CA GLU A 64 -6.12 1.92 -9.10
C GLU A 64 -5.83 1.07 -7.86
N PHE A 65 -5.53 1.71 -6.73
CA PHE A 65 -5.42 1.09 -5.41
C PHE A 65 -6.66 1.45 -4.59
N TYR A 66 -7.38 0.43 -4.12
CA TYR A 66 -8.66 0.61 -3.42
C TYR A 66 -8.54 0.11 -1.98
N PHE A 67 -8.71 1.02 -1.03
CA PHE A 67 -8.67 0.73 0.41
C PHE A 67 -9.94 0.04 0.93
N SER A 68 -11.06 0.22 0.23
CA SER A 68 -12.31 -0.46 0.56
C SER A 68 -12.77 -1.30 -0.63
N ARG A 69 -13.54 -2.35 -0.34
CA ARG A 69 -14.01 -3.26 -1.38
C ARG A 69 -14.81 -2.52 -2.45
N LYS A 70 -14.36 -2.65 -3.69
CA LYS A 70 -15.11 -2.23 -4.88
C LYS A 70 -16.10 -3.33 -5.26
N PRO A 71 -17.34 -3.02 -5.66
CA PRO A 71 -18.24 -4.03 -6.21
C PRO A 71 -17.64 -4.68 -7.46
N TYR A 72 -17.57 -6.01 -7.46
CA TYR A 72 -16.97 -6.76 -8.55
C TYR A 72 -17.83 -6.71 -9.83
N SER A 73 -17.17 -6.38 -10.94
CA SER A 73 -17.56 -6.72 -12.30
C SER A 73 -16.29 -6.71 -13.16
N ILE A 74 -16.31 -7.44 -14.28
CA ILE A 74 -15.18 -7.56 -15.21
C ILE A 74 -14.61 -6.18 -15.60
N GLU A 75 -15.49 -5.27 -16.05
CA GLU A 75 -15.08 -3.91 -16.45
C GLU A 75 -14.62 -3.06 -15.25
N ASN A 76 -15.25 -3.23 -14.08
CA ASN A 76 -14.86 -2.50 -12.88
C ASN A 76 -13.46 -2.87 -12.39
N TYR A 77 -13.01 -4.10 -12.64
CA TYR A 77 -11.74 -4.60 -12.15
C TYR A 77 -10.64 -4.60 -13.20
N LYS A 78 -10.94 -4.16 -14.43
CA LYS A 78 -10.02 -4.14 -15.57
C LYS A 78 -8.69 -3.43 -15.29
N TRP A 79 -8.73 -2.34 -14.52
CA TRP A 79 -7.54 -1.51 -14.23
C TRP A 79 -7.08 -1.60 -12.78
N VAL A 80 -7.81 -2.33 -11.94
CA VAL A 80 -7.52 -2.44 -10.50
C VAL A 80 -6.17 -3.13 -10.31
N ILE A 81 -5.25 -2.47 -9.60
CA ILE A 81 -3.95 -3.03 -9.24
C ILE A 81 -4.06 -3.80 -7.91
N ALA A 82 -4.75 -3.22 -6.94
CA ALA A 82 -4.99 -3.85 -5.64
C ALA A 82 -6.30 -3.35 -5.02
N CYS A 83 -7.03 -4.24 -4.36
CA CYS A 83 -8.26 -3.92 -3.64
C CYS A 83 -8.26 -4.66 -2.30
N HIS A 84 -8.51 -3.93 -1.22
CA HIS A 84 -8.57 -4.49 0.13
C HIS A 84 -9.96 -5.12 0.41
N GLU A 85 -10.11 -5.70 1.62
CA GLU A 85 -11.38 -6.19 2.18
C GLU A 85 -12.01 -7.41 1.46
N TRP A 86 -11.17 -8.27 0.88
CA TRP A 86 -11.59 -9.61 0.47
C TRP A 86 -11.58 -10.57 1.65
N GLY A 87 -12.75 -11.08 2.01
CA GLY A 87 -12.92 -12.02 3.13
C GLY A 87 -12.93 -13.49 2.72
N ASP A 88 -13.18 -13.78 1.43
CA ASP A 88 -13.35 -15.13 0.91
C ASP A 88 -12.28 -15.43 -0.17
N PRO A 89 -11.34 -16.37 0.09
CA PRO A 89 -10.35 -16.79 -0.89
C PRO A 89 -10.93 -17.42 -2.16
N ASP A 90 -12.07 -18.10 -2.08
CA ASP A 90 -12.71 -18.73 -3.25
C ASP A 90 -13.30 -17.66 -4.18
N GLU A 91 -13.80 -16.56 -3.60
CA GLU A 91 -14.26 -15.40 -4.35
C GLU A 91 -13.10 -14.73 -5.10
N LEU A 92 -11.96 -14.55 -4.42
CA LEU A 92 -10.74 -14.02 -5.04
C LEU A 92 -10.26 -14.88 -6.20
N HIS A 93 -10.24 -16.20 -6.02
CA HIS A 93 -9.84 -17.13 -7.08
C HIS A 93 -10.79 -17.07 -8.28
N SER A 94 -12.10 -17.00 -8.02
CA SER A 94 -13.12 -16.90 -9.07
C SER A 94 -12.98 -15.60 -9.86
N MET A 95 -12.85 -14.46 -9.15
CA MET A 95 -12.61 -13.15 -9.75
C MET A 95 -11.33 -13.14 -10.59
N TRP A 96 -10.23 -13.71 -10.08
CA TRP A 96 -8.96 -13.79 -10.81
C TRP A 96 -9.10 -14.60 -12.10
N THR A 97 -9.77 -15.76 -12.01
CA THR A 97 -10.00 -16.64 -13.15
C THR A 97 -10.84 -15.96 -14.22
N GLU A 98 -11.89 -15.23 -13.83
CA GLU A 98 -12.71 -14.44 -14.75
C GLU A 98 -11.91 -13.32 -15.43
N GLN A 99 -11.11 -12.57 -14.68
CA GLN A 99 -10.28 -11.49 -15.25
C GLN A 99 -9.22 -12.02 -16.22
N LEU A 100 -8.60 -13.16 -15.91
CA LEU A 100 -7.64 -13.85 -16.77
C LEU A 100 -8.31 -14.30 -18.08
N ALA A 101 -9.50 -14.88 -18.01
CA ALA A 101 -10.25 -15.32 -19.20
C ALA A 101 -10.62 -14.17 -20.15
N HIS A 102 -10.69 -12.93 -19.65
CA HIS A 102 -10.96 -11.72 -20.43
C HIS A 102 -9.68 -10.97 -20.85
N GLY A 103 -8.49 -11.47 -20.49
CA GLY A 103 -7.21 -10.86 -20.84
C GLY A 103 -6.87 -9.60 -20.04
N TYR A 104 -7.47 -9.44 -18.85
CA TYR A 104 -7.22 -8.32 -17.94
C TYR A 104 -6.26 -8.67 -16.81
N ALA A 105 -5.85 -9.93 -16.71
CA ALA A 105 -4.90 -10.47 -15.72
C ALA A 105 -3.90 -11.43 -16.38
#